data_AF-A0A959UPV6-F1
#
_entry.id   AF-A0A959UPV6-F1
#
_cell.length_a   1.000
_cell.length_b   1.000
_cell.length_c   1.000
_cell.angle_alpha   90.00
_cell.angle_beta   90.00
_cell.angle_gamma   90.00
#
_symmetry.space_group_name_H-M   'P 1'
#
loop_
_entity.id
_entity.type
_entity.pdbx_description
1 polymer ?
#
loop_
_entity_poly.entity_id
_entity_poly.type
_entity_poly.pdbx_seq_one_letter_code
_entity_poly.pdbx_strand_id
1 'polypeptide(L)'
;SDRILNRYGDTPEGMVESAFEFLRICRDEDYHEIVLSMKASNTQVMVQAYRLLVHRMMQEGWDYPLHLGVTEAGDGEDGRIKSAVGIGALLEDGLGDTIRVSLTEEPEAEIPVARALADRYTARQGDPIPEIDELPYDPFAHERRHTREVLNIGARHVPVVMADLSGKEKITPASLFSWGYAYSVPLDKWNLADQACDYAFIGKHRIDFEIPGTLGIVQEHATWLLDRDKERHYPQVSAKDYRSGVELHPRLNFVHCTLKDVDAAFLAQVKNDPTAVLLLDTWNDHGMAEQRRLIIELMQQDCDVPVILGRAYGDISEEQLQLFSATDLGALLLDGLGDGIFIAPEGVGSDASANRLAFGILQATRTRISKTEYISCPSCGRTLFDLQETTAKIRARTSHLKGVKIGIMGCIVNGPGEMADADFGYVGTGPGVITLYREKEVVKRNVPSAQAVNELIALIKEHGMWVESVEG
;
A
#
# COMPACT_ATOMS: atom_id res chain seq x y z
N SER A 1 22.30 -9.27 13.90
CA SER A 1 23.40 -9.14 14.89
C SER A 1 23.02 -8.06 15.88
N ASP A 2 23.06 -8.31 17.19
CA ASP A 2 22.71 -7.32 18.23
C ASP A 2 23.55 -6.04 18.10
N ARG A 3 24.81 -6.16 17.65
CA ARG A 3 25.67 -5.00 17.40
C ARG A 3 25.13 -4.10 16.28
N ILE A 4 24.65 -4.69 15.18
CA ILE A 4 24.10 -3.95 14.05
C ILE A 4 22.79 -3.28 14.46
N LEU A 5 21.88 -4.03 15.09
CA LEU A 5 20.60 -3.52 15.60
C LEU A 5 20.81 -2.36 16.59
N ASN A 6 21.78 -2.46 17.50
CA ASN A 6 22.08 -1.39 18.45
C ASN A 6 22.69 -0.14 17.78
N ARG A 7 23.39 -0.30 16.66
CA ARG A 7 24.08 0.81 15.99
C ARG A 7 23.22 1.49 14.92
N TYR A 8 22.45 0.72 14.17
CA TYR A 8 21.73 1.18 12.99
C TYR A 8 20.20 1.06 13.13
N GLY A 9 19.71 0.29 14.11
CA GLY A 9 18.29 -0.04 14.20
C GLY A 9 17.85 -1.05 13.13
N ASP A 10 16.53 -1.14 12.92
CA ASP A 10 15.92 -1.89 11.82
C ASP A 10 15.74 -0.97 10.60
N THR A 11 16.87 -0.65 9.96
CA THR A 11 16.98 0.32 8.87
C THR A 11 17.60 -0.32 7.62
N PRO A 12 17.35 0.23 6.42
CA PRO A 12 18.01 -0.22 5.20
C PRO A 12 19.54 -0.33 5.33
N GLU A 13 20.19 0.68 5.93
CA GLU A 13 21.63 0.69 6.16
C GLU A 13 22.06 -0.43 7.11
N GLY A 14 21.32 -0.65 8.19
CA GLY A 14 21.60 -1.74 9.13
C GLY A 14 21.53 -3.11 8.45
N MET A 15 20.51 -3.34 7.64
CA MET A 15 20.36 -4.58 6.88
C MET A 15 21.52 -4.80 5.90
N VAL A 16 21.86 -3.77 5.13
CA VAL A 16 22.94 -3.83 4.12
C VAL A 16 24.30 -4.04 4.78
N GLU A 17 24.64 -3.29 5.83
CA GLU A 17 25.91 -3.48 6.54
C GLU A 17 26.00 -4.87 7.17
N SER A 18 24.90 -5.40 7.70
CA SER A 18 24.88 -6.79 8.19
C SER A 18 25.21 -7.79 7.09
N ALA A 19 24.69 -7.58 5.88
CA ALA A 19 24.97 -8.46 4.74
C ALA A 19 26.43 -8.33 4.27
N PHE A 20 26.91 -7.09 4.17
CA PHE A 20 28.26 -6.78 3.72
C PHE A 20 29.35 -7.32 4.66
N GLU A 21 29.09 -7.40 5.97
CA GLU A 21 30.01 -8.07 6.90
C GLU A 21 30.24 -9.53 6.53
N PHE A 22 29.19 -10.29 6.18
CA PHE A 22 29.35 -11.68 5.73
C PHE A 22 29.95 -11.76 4.33
N LEU A 23 29.56 -10.87 3.41
CA LEU A 23 30.13 -10.84 2.06
C LEU A 23 31.64 -10.60 2.07
N ARG A 24 32.12 -9.67 2.91
CA ARG A 24 33.56 -9.40 3.07
C ARG A 24 34.31 -10.64 3.55
N ILE A 25 33.77 -11.36 4.54
CA ILE A 25 34.35 -12.62 5.01
C ILE A 25 34.40 -13.66 3.89
N CYS A 26 33.31 -13.84 3.14
CA CYS A 26 33.29 -14.76 2.01
C CYS A 26 34.31 -14.37 0.93
N ARG A 27 34.45 -13.08 0.62
CA ARG A 27 35.46 -12.59 -0.33
C ARG A 27 36.89 -12.81 0.16
N ASP A 28 37.16 -12.57 1.44
CA ASP A 28 38.48 -12.82 2.06
C ASP A 28 38.88 -14.30 2.00
N GLU A 29 37.90 -15.20 2.04
CA GLU A 29 38.05 -16.66 1.93
C GLU A 29 37.87 -17.20 0.49
N ASP A 30 37.82 -16.32 -0.52
CA ASP A 30 37.64 -16.65 -1.95
C ASP A 30 36.38 -17.50 -2.25
N TYR A 31 35.31 -17.31 -1.48
CA TYR A 31 34.02 -17.98 -1.66
C TYR A 31 33.00 -17.05 -2.33
N HIS A 32 32.47 -17.47 -3.49
CA HIS A 32 31.58 -16.63 -4.32
C HIS A 32 30.19 -17.24 -4.59
N GLU A 33 29.92 -18.44 -4.09
CA GLU A 33 28.64 -19.13 -4.29
C GLU A 33 27.59 -18.62 -3.28
N ILE A 34 27.12 -17.38 -3.48
CA ILE A 34 26.29 -16.62 -2.54
C ILE A 34 25.00 -16.17 -3.20
N VAL A 35 23.88 -16.27 -2.46
CA VAL A 35 22.60 -15.64 -2.77
C VAL A 35 22.22 -14.73 -1.60
N LEU A 36 21.74 -13.53 -1.89
CA LEU A 36 21.40 -12.53 -0.87
C LEU A 36 19.90 -12.35 -0.73
N SER A 37 19.43 -12.16 0.50
CA SER A 37 18.04 -11.83 0.79
C SER A 37 17.96 -10.81 1.91
N MET A 38 17.22 -9.73 1.69
CA MET A 38 16.91 -8.68 2.66
C MET A 38 15.42 -8.74 2.98
N LYS A 39 15.00 -9.50 3.99
CA LYS A 39 13.58 -9.61 4.32
C LYS A 39 13.22 -8.69 5.48
N ALA A 40 12.13 -7.95 5.32
CA ALA A 40 11.52 -7.15 6.39
C ALA A 40 10.00 -7.23 6.27
N SER A 41 9.30 -7.10 7.39
CA SER A 41 7.84 -7.01 7.42
C SER A 41 7.36 -5.62 7.03
N ASN A 42 8.20 -4.59 7.16
CA ASN A 42 7.96 -3.27 6.58
C ASN A 42 8.44 -3.24 5.12
N THR A 43 7.49 -3.11 4.19
CA THR A 43 7.76 -3.08 2.73
C THR A 43 8.62 -1.90 2.30
N GLN A 44 8.50 -0.74 2.95
CA GLN A 44 9.35 0.44 2.68
C GLN A 44 10.82 0.12 2.95
N VAL A 45 11.11 -0.38 4.16
CA VAL A 45 12.46 -0.77 4.58
C VAL A 45 13.00 -1.87 3.67
N MET A 46 12.18 -2.88 3.34
CA MET A 46 12.58 -3.98 2.47
C MET A 46 13.05 -3.50 1.10
N VAL A 47 12.21 -2.72 0.39
CA VAL A 47 12.51 -2.27 -0.97
C VAL A 47 13.75 -1.38 -0.99
N GLN A 48 13.86 -0.46 -0.04
CA GLN A 48 15.03 0.40 0.13
C GLN A 48 16.31 -0.38 0.42
N ALA A 49 16.24 -1.40 1.28
CA ALA A 49 17.38 -2.24 1.62
C ALA A 49 17.90 -3.01 0.38
N TYR A 50 17.03 -3.56 -0.45
CA TYR A 50 17.45 -4.22 -1.70
C TYR A 50 18.09 -3.23 -2.69
N ARG A 51 17.50 -2.06 -2.89
CA ARG A 51 18.07 -1.03 -3.76
C ARG A 51 19.45 -0.59 -3.27
N LEU A 52 19.58 -0.32 -1.98
CA LEU A 52 20.85 0.08 -1.37
C LEU A 52 21.89 -1.05 -1.43
N LEU A 53 21.47 -2.30 -1.21
CA LEU A 53 22.33 -3.48 -1.34
C LEU A 53 22.93 -3.55 -2.75
N VAL A 54 22.08 -3.49 -3.78
CA VAL A 54 22.51 -3.55 -5.17
C VAL A 54 23.43 -2.39 -5.51
N HIS A 55 23.07 -1.17 -5.10
CA HIS A 55 23.92 0.01 -5.31
C HIS A 55 25.32 -0.18 -4.71
N ARG A 56 25.41 -0.67 -3.47
CA ARG A 56 26.70 -0.95 -2.81
C ARG A 56 27.46 -2.09 -3.49
N MET A 57 26.77 -3.14 -3.93
CA MET A 57 27.42 -4.24 -4.65
C MET A 57 28.03 -3.75 -5.96
N MET A 58 27.31 -2.93 -6.72
CA MET A 58 27.82 -2.33 -7.95
C MET A 58 29.06 -1.45 -7.72
N GLN A 59 29.13 -0.71 -6.61
CA GLN A 59 30.31 0.08 -6.25
C GLN A 59 31.55 -0.77 -5.99
N GLU A 60 31.37 -1.97 -5.42
CA GLU A 60 32.44 -2.94 -5.20
C GLU A 60 32.71 -3.85 -6.43
N GLY A 61 31.93 -3.69 -7.50
CA GLY A 61 32.00 -4.55 -8.69
C GLY A 61 31.48 -5.97 -8.47
N TRP A 62 30.49 -6.14 -7.58
CA TRP A 62 29.85 -7.43 -7.25
C TRP A 62 28.44 -7.52 -7.84
N ASP A 63 28.01 -8.75 -8.12
CA ASP A 63 26.78 -9.05 -8.88
C ASP A 63 26.05 -10.30 -8.35
N TYR A 64 26.03 -10.48 -7.03
CA TYR A 64 25.38 -11.64 -6.41
C TYR A 64 23.86 -11.66 -6.63
N PRO A 65 23.27 -12.85 -6.90
CA PRO A 65 21.84 -13.00 -7.11
C PRO A 65 21.01 -12.69 -5.86
N LEU A 66 19.80 -12.21 -6.08
CA LEU A 66 18.84 -11.75 -5.08
C LEU A 66 17.66 -12.74 -4.95
N HIS A 67 17.40 -13.17 -3.73
CA HIS A 67 16.19 -13.89 -3.34
C HIS A 67 15.20 -12.93 -2.69
N LEU A 68 14.16 -12.53 -3.42
CA LEU A 68 13.14 -11.62 -2.93
C LEU A 68 12.10 -12.33 -2.07
N GLY A 69 11.63 -11.63 -1.05
CA GLY A 69 10.49 -12.06 -0.26
C GLY A 69 10.20 -11.12 0.89
N VAL A 70 8.93 -10.84 1.12
CA VAL A 70 8.45 -10.16 2.32
C VAL A 70 8.34 -11.18 3.44
N THR A 71 8.89 -10.88 4.62
CA THR A 71 8.65 -11.73 5.80
C THR A 71 7.32 -11.35 6.44
N GLU A 72 6.60 -12.34 6.97
CA GLU A 72 5.34 -12.13 7.67
C GLU A 72 4.34 -11.26 6.91
N ALA A 73 4.04 -11.66 5.66
CA ALA A 73 3.08 -10.92 4.86
C ALA A 73 1.67 -10.94 5.49
N GLY A 74 1.36 -11.99 6.27
CA GLY A 74 0.04 -12.26 6.83
C GLY A 74 -0.68 -13.34 6.04
N ASP A 75 -2.00 -13.42 6.22
CA ASP A 75 -2.91 -14.35 5.56
C ASP A 75 -3.86 -13.63 4.59
N GLY A 76 -4.41 -14.39 3.64
CA GLY A 76 -5.51 -13.95 2.79
C GLY A 76 -5.15 -12.75 1.90
N GLU A 77 -6.11 -11.82 1.78
CA GLU A 77 -6.01 -10.65 0.92
C GLU A 77 -4.82 -9.74 1.33
N ASP A 78 -4.61 -9.53 2.62
CA ASP A 78 -3.57 -8.63 3.13
C ASP A 78 -2.16 -9.16 2.83
N GLY A 79 -1.93 -10.48 3.01
CA GLY A 79 -0.65 -11.11 2.71
C GLY A 79 -0.27 -11.06 1.23
N ARG A 80 -1.25 -11.24 0.35
CA ARG A 80 -1.07 -11.14 -1.11
C ARG A 80 -0.76 -9.72 -1.55
N ILE A 81 -1.51 -8.72 -1.06
CA ILE A 81 -1.26 -7.30 -1.35
C ILE A 81 0.13 -6.90 -0.85
N LYS A 82 0.47 -7.22 0.40
CA LYS A 82 1.76 -6.84 0.99
C LYS A 82 2.94 -7.49 0.26
N SER A 83 2.79 -8.74 -0.17
CA SER A 83 3.79 -9.43 -1.00
C SER A 83 3.94 -8.77 -2.37
N ALA A 84 2.84 -8.40 -3.02
CA ALA A 84 2.86 -7.71 -4.31
C ALA A 84 3.47 -6.31 -4.22
N VAL A 85 3.14 -5.53 -3.19
CA VAL A 85 3.75 -4.21 -2.94
C VAL A 85 5.27 -4.33 -2.79
N GLY A 86 5.76 -5.28 -1.99
CA GLY A 86 7.20 -5.43 -1.75
C GLY A 86 7.95 -6.09 -2.91
N ILE A 87 7.54 -7.29 -3.32
CA ILE A 87 8.23 -8.07 -4.37
C ILE A 87 8.00 -7.43 -5.73
N GLY A 88 6.76 -7.03 -6.04
CA GLY A 88 6.40 -6.42 -7.31
C GLY A 88 7.16 -5.12 -7.58
N ALA A 89 7.32 -4.25 -6.57
CA ALA A 89 8.10 -3.02 -6.72
C ALA A 89 9.57 -3.29 -7.14
N LEU A 90 10.21 -4.30 -6.55
CA LEU A 90 11.58 -4.67 -6.90
C LEU A 90 11.67 -5.33 -8.27
N LEU A 91 10.70 -6.16 -8.64
CA LEU A 91 10.64 -6.76 -9.97
C LEU A 91 10.43 -5.70 -11.05
N GLU A 92 9.63 -4.66 -10.79
CA GLU A 92 9.49 -3.52 -11.71
C GLU A 92 10.80 -2.70 -11.82
N ASP A 93 11.59 -2.62 -10.74
CA ASP A 93 12.94 -2.05 -10.78
C ASP A 93 13.97 -2.95 -11.50
N GLY A 94 13.56 -4.16 -11.94
CA GLY A 94 14.43 -5.13 -12.59
C GLY A 94 15.33 -5.92 -11.62
N LEU A 95 15.00 -5.92 -10.33
CA LEU A 95 15.74 -6.62 -9.28
C LEU A 95 15.02 -7.93 -8.92
N GLY A 96 15.78 -9.02 -8.78
CA GLY A 96 15.28 -10.31 -8.29
C GLY A 96 15.58 -11.49 -9.23
N ASP A 97 16.24 -12.51 -8.70
CA ASP A 97 16.62 -13.72 -9.43
C ASP A 97 15.77 -14.93 -9.01
N THR A 98 15.24 -14.89 -7.78
CA THR A 98 14.29 -15.85 -7.26
C THR A 98 13.36 -15.17 -6.28
N ILE A 99 12.12 -15.67 -6.15
CA ILE A 99 11.10 -15.08 -5.30
C ILE A 99 10.49 -16.13 -4.38
N ARG A 100 10.12 -15.71 -3.17
CA ARG A 100 9.23 -16.47 -2.29
C ARG A 100 8.21 -15.54 -1.64
N VAL A 101 6.93 -15.85 -1.85
CA VAL A 101 5.81 -15.27 -1.10
C VAL A 101 5.70 -16.02 0.22
N SER A 102 5.58 -15.33 1.37
CA SER A 102 5.51 -15.96 2.69
C SER A 102 4.15 -15.71 3.34
N LEU A 103 3.21 -16.64 3.15
CA LEU A 103 1.84 -16.53 3.67
C LEU A 103 1.68 -17.28 4.99
N THR A 104 0.76 -16.82 5.84
CA THR A 104 0.30 -17.59 7.02
C THR A 104 -0.83 -18.54 6.60
N GLU A 105 -0.57 -19.34 5.56
CA GLU A 105 -1.46 -20.31 4.94
C GLU A 105 -0.67 -21.61 4.66
N GLU A 106 -1.30 -22.61 4.06
CA GLU A 106 -0.57 -23.80 3.62
C GLU A 106 0.45 -23.44 2.51
N PRO A 107 1.65 -24.05 2.49
CA PRO A 107 2.72 -23.68 1.56
C PRO A 107 2.34 -23.73 0.08
N GLU A 108 1.43 -24.61 -0.33
CA GLU A 108 0.93 -24.66 -1.71
C GLU A 108 0.22 -23.37 -2.15
N ALA A 109 -0.28 -22.55 -1.21
CA ALA A 109 -0.89 -21.26 -1.50
C ALA A 109 0.16 -20.18 -1.85
N GLU A 110 1.43 -20.36 -1.48
CA GLU A 110 2.50 -19.39 -1.81
C GLU A 110 2.83 -19.39 -3.33
N ILE A 111 2.79 -20.58 -3.97
CA ILE A 111 3.28 -20.77 -5.34
C ILE A 111 2.44 -20.04 -6.40
N PRO A 112 1.09 -20.11 -6.40
CA PRO A 112 0.27 -19.40 -7.39
C PRO A 112 0.53 -17.89 -7.38
N VAL A 113 0.66 -17.30 -6.19
CA VAL A 113 0.92 -15.87 -6.00
C VAL A 113 2.30 -15.50 -6.55
N ALA A 114 3.33 -16.27 -6.18
CA ALA A 114 4.68 -16.07 -6.69
C ALA A 114 4.71 -16.16 -8.23
N ARG A 115 4.07 -17.19 -8.79
CA ARG A 115 3.99 -17.38 -10.24
C ARG A 115 3.27 -16.21 -10.92
N ALA A 116 2.14 -15.76 -10.40
CA ALA A 116 1.41 -14.63 -10.99
C ALA A 116 2.25 -13.34 -11.01
N LEU A 117 3.05 -13.08 -9.97
CA LEU A 117 3.98 -11.95 -9.92
C LEU A 117 5.11 -12.09 -10.96
N ALA A 118 5.68 -13.28 -11.13
CA ALA A 118 6.75 -13.52 -12.11
C ALA A 118 6.23 -13.50 -13.56
N ASP A 119 5.10 -14.16 -13.82
CA ASP A 119 4.52 -14.31 -15.15
C ASP A 119 4.07 -12.97 -15.74
N ARG A 120 3.78 -11.96 -14.89
CA ARG A 120 3.45 -10.58 -15.27
C ARG A 120 4.41 -10.00 -16.32
N TYR A 121 5.70 -10.35 -16.24
CA TYR A 121 6.74 -9.76 -17.07
C TYR A 121 7.04 -10.53 -18.37
N THR A 122 6.43 -11.71 -18.55
CA THR A 122 6.76 -12.61 -19.67
C THR A 122 6.33 -12.08 -21.05
N ALA A 123 5.24 -11.30 -21.08
CA ALA A 123 4.66 -10.78 -22.31
C ALA A 123 4.61 -9.25 -22.35
N ARG A 124 5.32 -8.56 -21.43
CA ARG A 124 5.27 -7.10 -21.30
C ARG A 124 5.70 -6.43 -22.60
N GLN A 125 4.80 -5.67 -23.21
CA GLN A 125 5.08 -4.76 -24.32
C GLN A 125 4.77 -3.34 -23.89
N GLY A 126 5.31 -2.32 -24.54
CA GLY A 126 5.01 -0.96 -24.10
C GLY A 126 5.57 0.08 -25.03
N ASP A 127 4.92 1.25 -25.02
CA ASP A 127 5.48 2.44 -25.62
C ASP A 127 6.79 2.79 -24.86
N PRO A 128 7.84 3.25 -25.57
CA PRO A 128 9.08 3.64 -24.94
C PRO A 128 8.83 4.80 -23.96
N ILE A 129 9.31 4.64 -22.73
CA ILE A 129 9.24 5.67 -21.68
C ILE A 129 10.52 6.49 -21.75
N PRO A 130 10.46 7.84 -21.75
CA PRO A 130 11.65 8.68 -21.73
C PRO A 130 12.56 8.35 -20.55
N GLU A 131 13.87 8.31 -20.79
CA GLU A 131 14.88 8.04 -19.77
C GLU A 131 14.90 9.15 -18.69
N ILE A 132 15.47 8.80 -17.54
CA ILE A 132 15.66 9.70 -16.39
C ILE A 132 17.17 9.79 -16.16
N ASP A 133 17.73 10.99 -16.35
CA ASP A 133 19.16 11.23 -16.14
C ASP A 133 19.53 11.33 -14.65
N GLU A 134 18.67 11.99 -13.87
CA GLU A 134 18.88 12.26 -12.44
C GLU A 134 17.58 12.08 -11.67
N LEU A 135 17.65 11.32 -10.56
CA LEU A 135 16.54 11.13 -9.65
C LEU A 135 16.43 12.32 -8.68
N PRO A 136 15.27 13.00 -8.61
CA PRO A 136 15.07 14.15 -7.71
C PRO A 136 14.73 13.74 -6.27
N TYR A 137 14.95 12.48 -5.89
CA TYR A 137 14.69 11.91 -4.57
C TYR A 137 15.69 10.78 -4.27
N ASP A 138 15.82 10.44 -2.99
CA ASP A 138 16.65 9.32 -2.55
C ASP A 138 15.88 7.99 -2.71
N PRO A 139 16.29 7.07 -3.62
CA PRO A 139 15.60 5.79 -3.79
C PRO A 139 15.86 4.80 -2.64
N PHE A 140 16.77 5.14 -1.71
CA PHE A 140 17.17 4.31 -0.57
C PHE A 140 16.50 4.73 0.74
N ALA A 141 15.69 5.80 0.73
CA ALA A 141 14.94 6.27 1.88
C ALA A 141 13.50 6.63 1.49
N HIS A 142 12.57 6.54 2.45
CA HIS A 142 11.19 6.97 2.19
C HIS A 142 11.08 8.45 2.50
N GLU A 143 10.79 9.25 1.49
CA GLU A 143 10.36 10.63 1.65
C GLU A 143 9.13 10.88 0.79
N ARG A 144 8.07 11.40 1.41
CA ARG A 144 6.88 11.77 0.66
C ARG A 144 7.19 13.02 -0.17
N ARG A 145 6.87 12.98 -1.47
CA ARG A 145 6.94 14.15 -2.34
C ARG A 145 6.16 15.32 -1.73
N HIS A 146 6.81 16.48 -1.64
CA HIS A 146 6.16 17.70 -1.20
C HIS A 146 5.09 18.16 -2.22
N THR A 147 3.86 18.31 -1.76
CA THR A 147 2.73 18.79 -2.56
C THR A 147 1.93 19.86 -1.83
N ARG A 148 1.33 20.79 -2.58
CA ARG A 148 0.40 21.80 -2.03
C ARG A 148 -0.85 21.13 -1.46
N GLU A 149 -1.55 21.84 -0.58
CA GLU A 149 -2.83 21.37 -0.05
C GLU A 149 -3.98 21.79 -0.99
N VAL A 150 -4.78 20.81 -1.41
CA VAL A 150 -6.06 21.05 -2.09
C VAL A 150 -7.14 20.26 -1.36
N LEU A 151 -7.92 20.95 -0.52
CA LEU A 151 -8.86 20.33 0.43
C LEU A 151 -8.17 19.30 1.33
N ASN A 152 -8.51 18.01 1.21
CA ASN A 152 -7.91 16.91 1.95
C ASN A 152 -6.86 16.13 1.13
N ILE A 153 -6.35 16.71 0.03
CA ILE A 153 -5.38 16.07 -0.88
C ILE A 153 -4.06 16.84 -0.81
N GLY A 154 -2.95 16.11 -0.68
CA GLY A 154 -1.60 16.68 -0.64
C GLY A 154 -1.14 17.11 0.76
N ALA A 155 0.01 17.79 0.81
CA ALA A 155 0.62 18.33 2.03
C ALA A 155 0.75 17.29 3.16
N ARG A 156 0.01 17.46 4.26
CA ARG A 156 0.05 16.56 5.45
C ARG A 156 -1.06 15.52 5.47
N HIS A 157 -1.97 15.54 4.50
CA HIS A 157 -3.08 14.60 4.45
C HIS A 157 -2.62 13.22 4.00
N VAL A 158 -3.15 12.16 4.60
CA VAL A 158 -2.94 10.79 4.11
C VAL A 158 -3.52 10.65 2.69
N PRO A 159 -3.01 9.72 1.85
CA PRO A 159 -3.54 9.54 0.51
C PRO A 159 -5.03 9.23 0.49
N VAL A 160 -5.75 9.89 -0.41
CA VAL A 160 -7.20 9.71 -0.58
C VAL A 160 -7.52 8.46 -1.40
N VAL A 161 -8.67 7.86 -1.14
CA VAL A 161 -9.23 6.78 -1.97
C VAL A 161 -10.35 7.35 -2.83
N MET A 162 -10.20 7.25 -4.15
CA MET A 162 -11.25 7.56 -5.10
C MET A 162 -11.91 6.27 -5.58
N ALA A 163 -13.22 6.18 -5.43
CA ALA A 163 -14.04 5.07 -5.88
C ALA A 163 -14.50 5.27 -7.33
N ASP A 164 -14.57 4.19 -8.11
CA ASP A 164 -15.17 4.21 -9.44
C ASP A 164 -16.61 3.66 -9.40
N LEU A 165 -17.58 4.54 -9.61
CA LEU A 165 -19.00 4.22 -9.75
C LEU A 165 -19.51 4.56 -11.16
N SER A 166 -18.63 4.96 -12.07
CA SER A 166 -19.01 5.44 -13.41
C SER A 166 -19.67 4.35 -14.25
N GLY A 167 -19.25 3.09 -14.06
CA GLY A 167 -19.81 1.92 -14.75
C GLY A 167 -21.19 1.45 -14.26
N LYS A 168 -21.77 2.07 -13.23
CA LYS A 168 -23.11 1.68 -12.73
C LYS A 168 -24.20 2.13 -13.69
N GLU A 169 -25.28 1.35 -13.82
CA GLU A 169 -26.47 1.80 -14.57
C GLU A 169 -27.21 2.93 -13.84
N LYS A 170 -27.28 2.83 -12.51
CA LYS A 170 -27.88 3.84 -11.63
C LYS A 170 -27.15 3.85 -10.30
N ILE A 171 -26.91 5.06 -9.78
CA ILE A 171 -26.32 5.28 -8.46
C ILE A 171 -27.44 5.60 -7.47
N THR A 172 -27.48 4.83 -6.38
CA THR A 172 -28.47 4.97 -5.30
C THR A 172 -27.73 5.05 -3.96
N PRO A 173 -28.39 5.40 -2.83
CA PRO A 173 -27.73 5.35 -1.53
C PRO A 173 -27.08 4.00 -1.21
N ALA A 174 -27.71 2.90 -1.64
CA ALA A 174 -27.19 1.54 -1.46
C ALA A 174 -25.90 1.28 -2.25
N SER A 175 -25.68 2.00 -3.36
CA SER A 175 -24.45 1.91 -4.15
C SER A 175 -23.23 2.37 -3.35
N LEU A 176 -23.40 3.19 -2.30
CA LEU A 176 -22.30 3.67 -1.44
C LEU A 176 -21.93 2.69 -0.31
N PHE A 177 -22.71 1.62 -0.09
CA PHE A 177 -22.51 0.70 1.02
C PHE A 177 -21.19 -0.06 0.90
N SER A 178 -20.86 -0.52 -0.31
CA SER A 178 -19.58 -1.18 -0.62
C SER A 178 -18.36 -0.26 -0.49
N TRP A 179 -18.59 1.05 -0.45
CA TRP A 179 -17.57 2.09 -0.36
C TRP A 179 -17.46 2.70 1.05
N GLY A 180 -18.00 2.01 2.07
CA GLY A 180 -17.84 2.34 3.48
C GLY A 180 -18.87 3.33 4.04
N TYR A 181 -19.99 3.54 3.35
CA TYR A 181 -21.06 4.42 3.82
C TYR A 181 -22.35 3.64 4.05
N ALA A 182 -22.84 3.57 5.28
CA ALA A 182 -24.13 2.95 5.58
C ALA A 182 -25.20 4.03 5.83
N TYR A 183 -26.33 3.96 5.12
CA TYR A 183 -27.43 4.89 5.31
C TYR A 183 -28.47 4.32 6.29
N SER A 184 -28.72 5.03 7.38
CA SER A 184 -29.75 4.71 8.36
C SER A 184 -31.05 5.39 7.99
N VAL A 185 -31.95 4.64 7.33
CA VAL A 185 -33.30 5.13 6.97
C VAL A 185 -34.09 5.66 8.17
N PRO A 186 -34.10 5.00 9.36
CA PRO A 186 -34.86 5.50 10.51
C PRO A 186 -34.32 6.81 11.09
N LEU A 187 -33.01 7.05 10.99
CA LEU A 187 -32.35 8.22 11.56
C LEU A 187 -32.10 9.33 10.53
N ASP A 188 -32.34 9.05 9.25
CA ASP A 188 -32.01 9.90 8.11
C ASP A 188 -30.54 10.37 8.17
N LYS A 189 -29.63 9.43 8.43
CA LYS A 189 -28.20 9.72 8.68
C LYS A 189 -27.27 8.70 8.05
N TRP A 190 -26.10 9.18 7.66
CA TRP A 190 -24.99 8.36 7.21
C TRP A 190 -24.09 7.93 8.37
N ASN A 191 -23.74 6.65 8.41
CA ASN A 191 -22.70 6.08 9.26
C ASN A 191 -21.47 5.79 8.41
N LEU A 192 -20.30 6.21 8.90
CA LEU A 192 -19.04 6.10 8.20
C LEU A 192 -18.24 4.92 8.73
N ALA A 193 -17.85 4.01 7.85
CA ALA A 193 -16.87 2.98 8.17
C ALA A 193 -15.45 3.54 8.09
N ASP A 194 -14.53 2.81 8.71
CA ASP A 194 -13.11 3.15 8.71
C ASP A 194 -12.47 3.14 7.32
N GLN A 195 -13.04 2.33 6.43
CA GLN A 195 -12.69 2.21 5.01
C GLN A 195 -13.72 2.90 4.11
N ALA A 196 -14.18 4.09 4.52
CA ALA A 196 -14.96 4.94 3.63
C ALA A 196 -14.06 5.67 2.65
N CYS A 197 -14.35 5.57 1.35
CA CYS A 197 -13.61 6.32 0.34
C CYS A 197 -13.77 7.83 0.54
N ASP A 198 -12.88 8.65 -0.02
CA ASP A 198 -12.94 10.11 0.14
C ASP A 198 -13.70 10.77 -1.03
N TYR A 199 -13.57 10.18 -2.22
CA TYR A 199 -14.18 10.66 -3.45
C TYR A 199 -14.85 9.51 -4.21
N ALA A 200 -15.94 9.81 -4.91
CA ALA A 200 -16.59 8.88 -5.83
C ALA A 200 -16.68 9.50 -7.23
N PHE A 201 -15.97 8.90 -8.19
CA PHE A 201 -16.11 9.21 -9.60
C PHE A 201 -17.37 8.55 -10.15
N ILE A 202 -18.32 9.37 -10.60
CA ILE A 202 -19.62 8.92 -11.10
C ILE A 202 -19.79 9.17 -12.60
N GLY A 203 -18.73 9.58 -13.31
CA GLY A 203 -18.77 9.84 -14.75
C GLY A 203 -19.86 10.84 -15.13
N LYS A 204 -20.79 10.40 -15.99
CA LYS A 204 -21.90 11.22 -16.49
C LYS A 204 -23.14 11.21 -15.60
N HIS A 205 -23.14 10.43 -14.52
CA HIS A 205 -24.28 10.31 -13.63
C HIS A 205 -24.51 11.57 -12.81
N ARG A 206 -25.74 11.72 -12.31
CA ARG A 206 -26.13 12.76 -11.36
C ARG A 206 -26.79 12.10 -10.15
N ILE A 207 -26.52 12.65 -8.97
CA ILE A 207 -27.11 12.20 -7.71
C ILE A 207 -28.22 13.17 -7.29
N ASP A 208 -29.36 12.60 -6.90
CA ASP A 208 -30.57 13.30 -6.46
C ASP A 208 -30.88 13.07 -4.96
N PHE A 209 -29.99 12.40 -4.23
CA PHE A 209 -30.08 12.16 -2.79
C PHE A 209 -28.96 12.88 -2.01
N GLU A 210 -29.15 13.03 -0.70
CA GLU A 210 -28.15 13.64 0.18
C GLU A 210 -26.91 12.74 0.33
N ILE A 211 -25.74 13.28 -0.02
CA ILE A 211 -24.46 12.57 0.08
C ILE A 211 -23.90 12.63 1.51
N PRO A 212 -23.13 11.61 1.93
CA PRO A 212 -22.39 11.65 3.19
C PRO A 212 -21.53 12.91 3.31
N GLY A 213 -21.43 13.48 4.52
CA GLY A 213 -20.73 14.75 4.75
C GLY A 213 -19.23 14.74 4.42
N THR A 214 -18.60 13.57 4.39
CA THR A 214 -17.18 13.38 4.06
C THR A 214 -16.94 13.00 2.61
N LEU A 215 -17.97 12.68 1.84
CA LEU A 215 -17.84 12.21 0.44
C LEU A 215 -17.79 13.39 -0.53
N GLY A 216 -16.77 13.44 -1.38
CA GLY A 216 -16.75 14.26 -2.58
C GLY A 216 -17.27 13.49 -3.80
N ILE A 217 -18.14 14.11 -4.59
CA ILE A 217 -18.62 13.55 -5.86
C ILE A 217 -17.81 14.14 -7.00
N VAL A 218 -17.26 13.29 -7.85
CA VAL A 218 -16.49 13.68 -9.03
C VAL A 218 -17.27 13.30 -10.28
N GLN A 219 -17.52 14.27 -11.15
CA GLN A 219 -18.29 14.11 -12.38
C GLN A 219 -17.47 14.53 -13.58
N GLU A 220 -17.72 13.95 -14.75
CA GLU A 220 -17.21 14.51 -16.00
C GLU A 220 -17.64 15.98 -16.11
N HIS A 221 -16.73 16.84 -16.57
CA HIS A 221 -16.91 18.29 -16.62
C HIS A 221 -18.27 18.74 -17.17
N ALA A 222 -18.71 18.15 -18.29
CA ALA A 222 -19.98 18.49 -18.93
C ALA A 222 -21.20 18.23 -18.02
N THR A 223 -21.17 17.16 -17.23
CA THR A 223 -22.23 16.85 -16.25
C THR A 223 -22.11 17.74 -15.02
N TRP A 224 -20.87 17.96 -14.53
CA TRP A 224 -20.62 18.84 -13.40
C TRP A 224 -21.16 20.27 -13.63
N LEU A 225 -21.09 20.81 -14.85
CA LEU A 225 -21.67 22.13 -15.16
C LEU A 225 -23.16 22.25 -14.79
N LEU A 226 -23.91 21.14 -14.82
CA LEU A 226 -25.33 21.07 -14.44
C LEU A 226 -25.53 20.98 -12.92
N ASP A 227 -24.50 20.56 -12.19
CA ASP A 227 -24.49 20.31 -10.74
C ASP A 227 -23.51 21.22 -9.99
N ARG A 228 -22.92 22.22 -10.64
CA ARG A 228 -21.82 23.05 -10.11
C ARG A 228 -22.16 23.83 -8.83
N ASP A 229 -23.45 24.07 -8.60
CA ASP A 229 -23.96 24.76 -7.41
C ASP A 229 -24.22 23.78 -6.25
N LYS A 230 -24.12 22.46 -6.48
CA LYS A 230 -24.23 21.45 -5.42
C LYS A 230 -22.94 21.39 -4.61
N GLU A 231 -23.11 21.29 -3.30
CA GLU A 231 -21.97 21.16 -2.39
C GLU A 231 -21.21 19.85 -2.65
N ARG A 232 -19.87 19.89 -2.52
CA ARG A 232 -18.97 18.72 -2.67
C ARG A 232 -19.10 18.00 -4.02
N HIS A 233 -19.49 18.71 -5.08
CA HIS A 233 -19.45 18.21 -6.46
C HIS A 233 -18.31 18.90 -7.22
N TYR A 234 -17.40 18.11 -7.77
CA TYR A 234 -16.16 18.57 -8.39
C TYR A 234 -16.02 18.01 -9.82
N PRO A 235 -15.44 18.78 -10.75
CA PRO A 235 -15.24 18.31 -12.11
C PRO A 235 -13.98 17.46 -12.22
N GLN A 236 -14.09 16.38 -12.99
CA GLN A 236 -12.99 15.78 -13.73
C GLN A 236 -12.90 16.46 -15.10
N VAL A 237 -11.77 17.08 -15.38
CA VAL A 237 -11.50 17.86 -16.60
C VAL A 237 -10.38 17.17 -17.37
N SER A 238 -10.57 16.94 -18.67
CA SER A 238 -9.50 16.41 -19.51
C SER A 238 -8.35 17.43 -19.64
N ALA A 239 -7.11 16.97 -19.83
CA ALA A 239 -5.98 17.86 -20.07
C ALA A 239 -6.22 18.86 -21.22
N LYS A 240 -6.95 18.42 -22.26
CA LYS A 240 -7.35 19.26 -23.40
C LYS A 240 -8.30 20.38 -22.99
N ASP A 241 -9.36 20.05 -22.25
CA ASP A 241 -10.36 21.03 -21.82
C ASP A 241 -9.75 22.00 -20.81
N TYR A 242 -8.90 21.50 -19.91
CA TYR A 242 -8.16 22.29 -18.95
C TYR A 242 -7.31 23.36 -19.65
N ARG A 243 -6.54 23.00 -20.69
CA ARG A 243 -5.77 23.96 -21.52
C ARG A 243 -6.63 24.96 -22.27
N SER A 244 -7.87 24.59 -22.59
CA SER A 244 -8.81 25.44 -23.30
C SER A 244 -9.47 26.49 -22.40
N GLY A 245 -9.20 26.45 -21.09
CA GLY A 245 -9.73 27.42 -20.13
C GLY A 245 -11.23 27.27 -19.89
N VAL A 246 -11.73 26.03 -19.85
CA VAL A 246 -13.12 25.75 -19.47
C VAL A 246 -13.43 26.24 -18.04
N GLU A 247 -14.70 26.38 -17.71
CA GLU A 247 -15.12 26.73 -16.34
C GLU A 247 -14.65 25.69 -15.33
N LEU A 248 -14.01 26.13 -14.25
CA LEU A 248 -13.47 25.29 -13.19
C LEU A 248 -14.19 25.55 -11.87
N HIS A 249 -14.20 24.55 -10.99
CA HIS A 249 -14.69 24.72 -9.63
C HIS A 249 -13.68 25.56 -8.81
N PRO A 250 -14.12 26.52 -7.98
CA PRO A 250 -13.22 27.46 -7.29
C PRO A 250 -12.33 26.84 -6.18
N ARG A 251 -12.48 25.54 -5.86
CA ARG A 251 -11.76 24.90 -4.74
C ARG A 251 -10.99 23.63 -5.10
N LEU A 252 -11.41 22.87 -6.11
CA LEU A 252 -10.84 21.56 -6.43
C LEU A 252 -11.28 21.15 -7.84
N ASN A 253 -10.30 20.81 -8.69
CA ASN A 253 -10.50 20.31 -10.04
C ASN A 253 -9.59 19.10 -10.27
N PHE A 254 -10.18 17.96 -10.63
CA PHE A 254 -9.41 16.77 -11.00
C PHE A 254 -9.03 16.88 -12.48
N VAL A 255 -7.76 17.11 -12.76
CA VAL A 255 -7.25 17.20 -14.14
C VAL A 255 -6.77 15.81 -14.56
N HIS A 256 -7.56 15.14 -15.40
CA HIS A 256 -7.19 13.84 -15.97
C HIS A 256 -6.12 14.01 -17.04
N CYS A 257 -4.98 13.33 -16.88
CA CYS A 257 -3.88 13.40 -17.82
C CYS A 257 -3.03 12.12 -17.86
N THR A 258 -2.31 11.97 -18.97
CA THR A 258 -1.30 10.93 -19.19
C THR A 258 0.06 11.58 -19.40
N LEU A 259 1.13 10.78 -19.51
CA LEU A 259 2.48 11.30 -19.80
C LEU A 259 2.53 12.13 -21.10
N LYS A 260 1.71 11.77 -22.10
CA LYS A 260 1.65 12.46 -23.40
C LYS A 260 1.09 13.88 -23.31
N ASP A 261 0.34 14.18 -22.24
CA ASP A 261 -0.28 15.49 -22.02
C ASP A 261 0.65 16.47 -21.28
N VAL A 262 1.79 16.01 -20.78
CA VAL A 262 2.69 16.79 -19.92
C VAL A 262 3.76 17.46 -20.77
N ASP A 263 3.55 18.75 -21.04
CA ASP A 263 4.54 19.64 -21.66
C ASP A 263 4.75 20.91 -20.81
N ALA A 264 5.71 21.74 -21.21
CA ALA A 264 6.04 22.97 -20.48
C ALA A 264 4.85 23.93 -20.30
N ALA A 265 3.92 23.97 -21.25
CA ALA A 265 2.74 24.83 -21.16
C ALA A 265 1.71 24.28 -20.17
N PHE A 266 1.46 22.97 -20.19
CA PHE A 266 0.61 22.29 -19.20
C PHE A 266 1.15 22.45 -17.79
N LEU A 267 2.45 22.20 -17.61
CA LEU A 267 3.12 22.33 -16.32
C LEU A 267 3.04 23.75 -15.78
N ALA A 268 3.28 24.75 -16.63
CA ALA A 268 3.13 26.15 -16.24
C ALA A 268 1.69 26.49 -15.80
N GLN A 269 0.68 25.93 -16.47
CA GLN A 269 -0.71 26.15 -16.10
C GLN A 269 -1.04 25.50 -14.75
N VAL A 270 -0.77 24.20 -14.61
CA VAL A 270 -1.05 23.43 -13.39
C VAL A 270 -0.27 23.97 -12.19
N LYS A 271 0.98 24.41 -12.39
CA LYS A 271 1.81 25.00 -11.33
C LYS A 271 1.19 26.26 -10.73
N ASN A 272 0.51 27.06 -11.54
CA ASN A 272 -0.13 28.31 -11.11
C ASN A 272 -1.59 28.16 -10.67
N ASP A 273 -2.16 26.96 -10.77
CA ASP A 273 -3.54 26.67 -10.34
C ASP A 273 -3.54 26.03 -8.94
N PRO A 274 -3.97 26.76 -7.89
CA PRO A 274 -4.02 26.24 -6.53
C PRO A 274 -5.17 25.25 -6.29
N THR A 275 -6.05 25.04 -7.27
CA THR A 275 -7.20 24.14 -7.18
C THR A 275 -7.01 22.83 -7.93
N ALA A 276 -5.94 22.71 -8.73
CA ALA A 276 -5.68 21.55 -9.55
C ALA A 276 -5.15 20.37 -8.71
N VAL A 277 -5.70 19.19 -8.96
CA VAL A 277 -5.16 17.89 -8.57
C VAL A 277 -5.06 17.04 -9.82
N LEU A 278 -3.91 16.45 -10.08
CA LEU A 278 -3.75 15.56 -11.24
C LEU A 278 -4.37 14.21 -10.92
N LEU A 279 -5.24 13.72 -11.80
CA LEU A 279 -5.65 12.33 -11.84
C LEU A 279 -4.85 11.67 -12.97
N LEU A 280 -3.75 11.01 -12.60
CA LEU A 280 -2.87 10.37 -13.57
C LEU A 280 -3.49 9.07 -14.06
N ASP A 281 -3.29 8.79 -15.34
CA ASP A 281 -3.73 7.56 -15.97
C ASP A 281 -2.68 7.08 -16.97
N THR A 282 -2.74 5.80 -17.34
CA THR A 282 -1.81 5.20 -18.31
C THR A 282 -2.43 4.00 -19.00
N TRP A 283 -2.10 3.84 -20.28
CA TRP A 283 -2.43 2.67 -21.10
C TRP A 283 -1.18 1.87 -21.49
N ASN A 284 -0.03 2.18 -20.89
CA ASN A 284 1.22 1.48 -21.10
C ASN A 284 1.24 0.23 -20.21
N ASP A 285 1.63 -0.94 -20.73
CA ASP A 285 1.73 -2.13 -19.87
C ASP A 285 2.81 -1.90 -18.79
N HIS A 286 3.85 -1.13 -19.10
CA HIS A 286 4.87 -0.65 -18.15
C HIS A 286 4.39 0.59 -17.36
N GLY A 287 3.12 0.62 -16.98
CA GLY A 287 2.44 1.79 -16.44
C GLY A 287 3.03 2.35 -15.15
N MET A 288 3.59 1.50 -14.26
CA MET A 288 4.27 1.99 -13.05
C MET A 288 5.44 2.92 -13.41
N ALA A 289 6.33 2.48 -14.31
CA ALA A 289 7.46 3.27 -14.75
C ALA A 289 7.03 4.54 -15.51
N GLU A 290 5.96 4.47 -16.31
CA GLU A 290 5.45 5.63 -17.05
C GLU A 290 4.91 6.71 -16.08
N GLN A 291 4.14 6.30 -15.07
CA GLN A 291 3.65 7.21 -14.04
C GLN A 291 4.80 7.76 -13.17
N ARG A 292 5.79 6.93 -12.80
CA ARG A 292 7.01 7.38 -12.10
C ARG A 292 7.73 8.46 -12.90
N ARG A 293 7.91 8.26 -14.22
CA ARG A 293 8.55 9.24 -15.12
C ARG A 293 7.80 10.57 -15.16
N LEU A 294 6.47 10.53 -15.18
CA LEU A 294 5.63 11.72 -15.14
C LEU A 294 5.83 12.51 -13.83
N ILE A 295 5.78 11.82 -12.69
CA ILE A 295 5.93 12.48 -11.38
C ILE A 295 7.35 13.06 -11.23
N ILE A 296 8.37 12.37 -11.75
CA ILE A 296 9.74 12.91 -11.80
C ILE A 296 9.81 14.20 -12.63
N GLU A 297 9.10 14.29 -13.76
CA GLU A 297 8.99 15.55 -14.52
C GLU A 297 8.40 16.67 -13.67
N LEU A 298 7.34 16.38 -12.90
CA LEU A 298 6.75 17.37 -11.99
C LEU A 298 7.78 17.86 -10.97
N MET A 299 8.57 16.97 -10.40
CA MET A 299 9.59 17.30 -9.40
C MET A 299 10.74 18.12 -10.01
N GLN A 300 11.24 17.73 -11.18
CA GLN A 300 12.30 18.46 -11.89
C GLN A 300 11.90 19.88 -12.29
N GLN A 301 10.59 20.12 -12.46
CA GLN A 301 10.03 21.45 -12.79
C GLN A 301 9.50 22.21 -11.57
N ASP A 302 9.82 21.76 -10.35
CA ASP A 302 9.35 22.31 -9.08
C ASP A 302 7.81 22.50 -9.06
N CYS A 303 7.08 21.53 -9.62
CA CYS A 303 5.63 21.52 -9.63
C CYS A 303 5.14 20.68 -8.45
N ASP A 304 4.53 21.35 -7.47
CA ASP A 304 4.02 20.78 -6.22
C ASP A 304 2.54 20.36 -6.30
N VAL A 305 1.99 20.22 -7.51
CA VAL A 305 0.59 19.77 -7.69
C VAL A 305 0.37 18.38 -7.07
N PRO A 306 -0.73 18.15 -6.33
CA PRO A 306 -1.05 16.82 -5.81
C PRO A 306 -1.42 15.85 -6.92
N VAL A 307 -1.16 14.57 -6.69
CA VAL A 307 -1.31 13.50 -7.69
C VAL A 307 -2.15 12.35 -7.11
N ILE A 308 -3.23 11.99 -7.79
CA ILE A 308 -3.95 10.72 -7.60
C ILE A 308 -3.50 9.74 -8.67
N LEU A 309 -3.01 8.58 -8.22
CA LEU A 309 -2.55 7.49 -9.08
C LEU A 309 -3.75 6.69 -9.58
N GLY A 310 -4.11 6.89 -10.84
CA GLY A 310 -5.19 6.16 -11.51
C GLY A 310 -4.66 5.04 -12.40
N ARG A 311 -5.36 3.91 -12.43
CA ARG A 311 -5.18 2.89 -13.47
C ARG A 311 -6.43 2.04 -13.63
N ALA A 312 -6.71 1.69 -14.89
CA ALA A 312 -7.75 0.75 -15.26
C ALA A 312 -7.21 -0.67 -15.41
N TYR A 313 -8.03 -1.66 -15.04
CA TYR A 313 -7.68 -3.07 -15.03
C TYR A 313 -8.85 -3.90 -15.59
N GLY A 314 -8.82 -4.15 -16.90
CA GLY A 314 -9.76 -5.03 -17.59
C GLY A 314 -9.17 -6.41 -17.93
N ASP A 315 -10.03 -7.36 -18.29
CA ASP A 315 -9.65 -8.67 -18.86
C ASP A 315 -8.68 -9.53 -18.02
N ILE A 316 -8.70 -9.37 -16.70
CA ILE A 316 -7.89 -10.13 -15.74
C ILE A 316 -8.74 -10.77 -14.64
N SER A 317 -8.16 -11.73 -13.90
CA SER A 317 -8.83 -12.30 -12.72
C SER A 317 -8.82 -11.32 -11.53
N GLU A 318 -9.70 -11.52 -10.54
CA GLU A 318 -9.72 -10.72 -9.31
C GLU A 318 -8.40 -10.85 -8.52
N GLU A 319 -7.78 -12.03 -8.52
CA GLU A 319 -6.45 -12.24 -7.92
C GLU A 319 -5.37 -11.44 -8.68
N GLN A 320 -5.42 -11.42 -10.01
CA GLN A 320 -4.51 -10.61 -10.81
C GLN A 320 -4.74 -9.11 -10.56
N LEU A 321 -5.98 -8.64 -10.51
CA LEU A 321 -6.30 -7.25 -10.15
C LEU A 321 -5.64 -6.87 -8.83
N GLN A 322 -5.77 -7.72 -7.81
CA GLN A 322 -5.18 -7.52 -6.50
C GLN A 322 -3.65 -7.40 -6.59
N LEU A 323 -2.97 -8.35 -7.22
CA LEU A 323 -1.51 -8.38 -7.29
C LEU A 323 -0.94 -7.27 -8.19
N PHE A 324 -1.59 -7.00 -9.32
CA PHE A 324 -1.13 -6.08 -10.33
C PHE A 324 -1.31 -4.63 -9.89
N SER A 325 -2.47 -4.28 -9.34
CA SER A 325 -2.67 -2.93 -8.76
C SER A 325 -1.79 -2.65 -7.56
N ALA A 326 -1.56 -3.65 -6.70
CA ALA A 326 -0.63 -3.55 -5.59
C ALA A 326 0.82 -3.37 -6.04
N THR A 327 1.22 -4.02 -7.14
CA THR A 327 2.54 -3.83 -7.75
C THR A 327 2.67 -2.42 -8.31
N ASP A 328 1.71 -1.98 -9.13
CA ASP A 328 1.78 -0.71 -9.85
C ASP A 328 1.70 0.50 -8.92
N LEU A 329 0.59 0.61 -8.18
CA LEU A 329 0.30 1.77 -7.35
C LEU A 329 1.12 1.72 -6.06
N GLY A 330 1.35 0.51 -5.53
CA GLY A 330 2.15 0.30 -4.33
C GLY A 330 3.60 0.73 -4.51
N ALA A 331 4.24 0.40 -5.64
CA ALA A 331 5.61 0.80 -5.91
C ALA A 331 5.80 2.32 -5.89
N LEU A 332 4.88 3.06 -6.51
CA LEU A 332 4.90 4.53 -6.52
C LEU A 332 4.71 5.12 -5.11
N LEU A 333 3.80 4.53 -4.33
CA LEU A 333 3.57 4.93 -2.94
C LEU A 333 4.75 4.63 -2.02
N LEU A 334 5.47 3.53 -2.23
CA LEU A 334 6.71 3.22 -1.50
C LEU A 334 7.80 4.28 -1.74
N ASP A 335 7.84 4.83 -2.96
CA ASP A 335 8.72 5.94 -3.34
C ASP A 335 8.19 7.31 -2.85
N GLY A 336 7.03 7.36 -2.17
CA GLY A 336 6.42 8.60 -1.71
C GLY A 336 5.78 9.43 -2.83
N LEU A 337 5.53 8.82 -3.98
CA LEU A 337 5.03 9.46 -5.21
C LEU A 337 3.52 9.26 -5.37
N GLY A 338 2.71 9.91 -4.52
CA GLY A 338 1.25 9.91 -4.65
C GLY A 338 0.50 10.47 -3.44
N ASP A 339 -0.61 11.15 -3.71
CA ASP A 339 -1.53 11.75 -2.73
C ASP A 339 -2.93 11.12 -2.75
N GLY A 340 -3.11 10.09 -3.57
CA GLY A 340 -4.32 9.27 -3.60
C GLY A 340 -4.22 8.15 -4.63
N ILE A 341 -5.21 7.27 -4.61
CA ILE A 341 -5.32 6.15 -5.55
C ILE A 341 -6.72 6.07 -6.15
N PHE A 342 -6.78 5.65 -7.40
CA PHE A 342 -7.99 5.40 -8.15
C PHE A 342 -7.84 4.10 -8.94
N ILE A 343 -8.49 3.03 -8.48
CA ILE A 343 -8.48 1.73 -9.15
C ILE A 343 -9.78 1.62 -9.92
N ALA A 344 -9.72 1.56 -11.24
CA ALA A 344 -10.87 1.30 -12.11
C ALA A 344 -10.86 -0.19 -12.50
N PRO A 345 -11.65 -1.05 -11.84
CA PRO A 345 -11.57 -2.50 -12.03
C PRO A 345 -12.28 -3.00 -13.30
N GLU A 346 -12.91 -2.13 -14.10
CA GLU A 346 -13.58 -2.46 -15.38
C GLU A 346 -14.46 -3.72 -15.35
N GLY A 347 -15.18 -3.94 -14.25
CA GLY A 347 -16.07 -5.11 -14.08
C GLY A 347 -15.42 -6.36 -13.49
N VAL A 348 -14.14 -6.30 -13.11
CA VAL A 348 -13.42 -7.35 -12.37
C VAL A 348 -13.73 -7.24 -10.87
N GLY A 349 -14.13 -8.34 -10.25
CA GLY A 349 -14.43 -8.38 -8.82
C GLY A 349 -15.68 -7.58 -8.42
N SER A 350 -15.75 -7.18 -7.15
CA SER A 350 -16.86 -6.42 -6.58
C SER A 350 -16.40 -5.04 -6.12
N ASP A 351 -17.32 -4.07 -6.05
CA ASP A 351 -17.04 -2.74 -5.48
C ASP A 351 -16.39 -2.82 -4.07
N ALA A 352 -16.87 -3.77 -3.26
CA ALA A 352 -16.36 -3.97 -1.92
C ALA A 352 -14.92 -4.52 -1.92
N SER A 353 -14.57 -5.40 -2.86
CA SER A 353 -13.18 -5.84 -3.01
C SER A 353 -12.28 -4.76 -3.58
N ALA A 354 -12.73 -3.96 -4.55
CA ALA A 354 -11.98 -2.81 -5.04
C ALA A 354 -11.68 -1.79 -3.92
N ASN A 355 -12.66 -1.48 -3.07
CA ASN A 355 -12.47 -0.60 -1.92
C ASN A 355 -11.47 -1.18 -0.91
N ARG A 356 -11.62 -2.46 -0.53
CA ARG A 356 -10.68 -3.13 0.39
C ARG A 356 -9.27 -3.18 -0.17
N LEU A 357 -9.13 -3.46 -1.46
CA LEU A 357 -7.85 -3.48 -2.17
C LEU A 357 -7.16 -2.11 -2.12
N ALA A 358 -7.88 -1.03 -2.41
CA ALA A 358 -7.36 0.32 -2.32
C ALA A 358 -6.79 0.63 -0.91
N PHE A 359 -7.59 0.40 0.14
CA PHE A 359 -7.13 0.58 1.52
C PHE A 359 -6.02 -0.39 1.92
N GLY A 360 -6.03 -1.61 1.38
CA GLY A 360 -5.01 -2.63 1.58
C GLY A 360 -3.65 -2.20 1.02
N ILE A 361 -3.62 -1.60 -0.17
CA ILE A 361 -2.39 -1.06 -0.77
C ILE A 361 -1.85 0.09 0.07
N LEU A 362 -2.71 1.02 0.51
CA LEU A 362 -2.27 2.12 1.37
C LEU A 362 -1.76 1.64 2.75
N GLN A 363 -2.38 0.59 3.31
CA GLN A 363 -1.94 -0.04 4.55
C GLN A 363 -0.59 -0.76 4.36
N ALA A 364 -0.44 -1.52 3.27
CA ALA A 364 0.77 -2.28 2.96
C ALA A 364 1.97 -1.38 2.64
N THR A 365 1.74 -0.17 2.12
CA THR A 365 2.75 0.86 1.88
C THR A 365 2.95 1.79 3.08
N ARG A 366 2.14 1.62 4.14
CA ARG A 366 2.13 2.46 5.37
C ARG A 366 1.84 3.93 5.14
N THR A 367 1.24 4.26 4.00
CA THR A 367 0.87 5.63 3.65
C THR A 367 -0.47 6.05 4.26
N ARG A 368 -1.36 5.09 4.53
CA ARG A 368 -2.59 5.29 5.31
C ARG A 368 -2.95 4.02 6.09
N ILE A 369 -3.15 4.17 7.39
CA ILE A 369 -3.54 3.07 8.27
C ILE A 369 -5.06 3.11 8.50
N SER A 370 -5.75 2.03 8.11
CA SER A 370 -7.21 1.92 8.19
C SER A 370 -7.70 0.86 9.17
N LYS A 371 -6.83 -0.10 9.53
CA LYS A 371 -7.14 -1.22 10.43
C LYS A 371 -5.89 -1.68 11.18
N THR A 372 -6.08 -2.66 12.05
CA THR A 372 -5.01 -3.38 12.76
C THR A 372 -4.07 -4.09 11.78
N GLU A 373 -2.77 -3.99 12.01
CA GLU A 373 -1.75 -4.73 11.25
C GLU A 373 -1.39 -6.02 11.98
N TYR A 374 -1.35 -7.13 11.24
CA TYR A 374 -0.94 -8.43 11.77
C TYR A 374 0.38 -8.84 11.14
N ILE A 375 1.35 -9.16 11.98
CA ILE A 375 2.69 -9.56 11.60
C ILE A 375 2.84 -11.02 12.07
N SER A 376 2.62 -11.98 11.18
CA SER A 376 2.59 -13.41 11.55
C SER A 376 3.61 -14.23 10.76
N CYS A 377 4.37 -15.07 11.45
CA CYS A 377 5.35 -15.93 10.80
C CYS A 377 4.64 -16.97 9.90
N PRO A 378 5.28 -17.47 8.84
CA PRO A 378 4.77 -18.66 8.16
C PRO A 378 4.73 -19.84 9.14
N SER A 379 3.84 -20.81 8.91
CA SER A 379 3.87 -22.06 9.68
C SER A 379 5.18 -22.81 9.37
N CYS A 380 5.82 -23.39 10.38
CA CYS A 380 7.02 -24.19 10.20
C CYS A 380 7.09 -25.33 11.23
N GLY A 381 8.04 -26.24 11.07
CA GLY A 381 8.23 -27.36 12.00
C GLY A 381 8.61 -26.97 13.44
N ARG A 382 8.87 -25.67 13.70
CA ARG A 382 9.13 -25.12 15.05
C ARG A 382 7.88 -24.56 15.70
N THR A 383 6.76 -24.44 14.98
CA THR A 383 5.53 -23.84 15.47
C THR A 383 4.93 -24.70 16.60
N LEU A 384 4.63 -24.07 17.75
CA LEU A 384 4.23 -24.76 18.99
C LEU A 384 2.72 -24.74 19.27
N PHE A 385 1.93 -24.15 18.39
CA PHE A 385 0.47 -24.05 18.47
C PHE A 385 -0.14 -23.90 17.07
N ASP A 386 -1.46 -24.05 16.92
CA ASP A 386 -2.11 -23.78 15.64
C ASP A 386 -2.10 -22.27 15.35
N LEU A 387 -1.15 -21.86 14.50
CA LEU A 387 -0.90 -20.46 14.18
C LEU A 387 -2.05 -19.85 13.37
N GLN A 388 -2.63 -20.60 12.43
CA GLN A 388 -3.72 -20.13 11.59
C GLN A 388 -4.98 -19.90 12.45
N GLU A 389 -5.36 -20.88 13.27
CA GLU A 389 -6.53 -20.79 14.13
C GLU A 389 -6.37 -19.66 15.17
N THR A 390 -5.16 -19.52 15.74
CA THR A 390 -4.87 -18.47 16.72
C THR A 390 -4.89 -17.08 16.09
N THR A 391 -4.32 -16.93 14.89
CA THR A 391 -4.36 -15.68 14.13
C THR A 391 -5.80 -15.29 13.85
N ALA A 392 -6.63 -16.21 13.37
CA ALA A 392 -8.06 -15.97 13.15
C ALA A 392 -8.80 -15.52 14.44
N LYS A 393 -8.53 -16.18 15.58
CA LYS A 393 -9.11 -15.82 16.89
C LYS A 393 -8.72 -14.41 17.35
N ILE A 394 -7.47 -14.01 17.15
CA ILE A 394 -6.99 -12.67 17.49
C ILE A 394 -7.66 -11.66 16.55
N ARG A 395 -7.60 -11.88 15.21
CA ARG A 395 -8.18 -11.00 14.20
C ARG A 395 -9.66 -10.71 14.45
N ALA A 396 -10.45 -11.74 14.75
CA ALA A 396 -11.88 -11.61 15.03
C ALA A 396 -12.20 -10.65 16.20
N ARG A 397 -11.24 -10.43 17.11
CA ARG A 397 -11.43 -9.57 18.27
C ARG A 397 -10.69 -8.25 18.19
N THR A 398 -9.72 -8.10 17.29
CA THR A 398 -8.85 -6.92 17.25
C THR A 398 -8.86 -6.20 15.93
N SER A 399 -9.56 -6.65 14.88
CA SER A 399 -9.51 -6.07 13.51
C SER A 399 -9.88 -4.59 13.40
N HIS A 400 -10.72 -4.09 14.31
CA HIS A 400 -11.19 -2.70 14.37
C HIS A 400 -10.20 -1.72 15.01
N LEU A 401 -9.09 -2.21 15.59
CA LEU A 401 -8.13 -1.38 16.32
C LEU A 401 -7.15 -0.67 15.38
N LYS A 402 -7.57 0.48 14.85
CA LYS A 402 -6.71 1.32 13.99
C LYS A 402 -5.37 1.64 14.64
N GLY A 403 -4.30 1.44 13.88
CA GLY A 403 -2.95 1.82 14.30
C GLY A 403 -2.28 0.84 15.26
N VAL A 404 -2.94 -0.27 15.63
CA VAL A 404 -2.33 -1.31 16.46
C VAL A 404 -1.64 -2.34 15.58
N LYS A 405 -0.38 -2.67 15.89
CA LYS A 405 0.38 -3.76 15.23
C LYS A 405 0.52 -4.97 16.15
N ILE A 406 0.08 -6.14 15.72
CA ILE A 406 0.12 -7.36 16.53
C ILE A 406 1.00 -8.41 15.86
N GLY A 407 2.11 -8.77 16.52
CA GLY A 407 3.01 -9.84 16.13
C GLY A 407 2.53 -11.20 16.64
N ILE A 408 2.40 -12.20 15.79
CA ILE A 408 1.92 -13.56 16.14
C ILE A 408 2.93 -14.59 15.65
N MET A 409 3.70 -15.13 16.60
CA MET A 409 4.90 -15.91 16.29
C MET A 409 4.79 -17.32 16.82
N GLY A 410 4.97 -18.30 15.93
CA GLY A 410 4.85 -19.72 16.23
C GLY A 410 5.94 -20.26 17.17
N CYS A 411 7.09 -19.59 17.26
CA CYS A 411 8.22 -20.02 18.09
C CYS A 411 9.04 -18.85 18.66
N ILE A 412 9.80 -19.12 19.73
CA ILE A 412 10.66 -18.14 20.39
C ILE A 412 11.96 -17.82 19.64
N VAL A 413 12.35 -18.65 18.67
CA VAL A 413 13.68 -18.57 18.03
C VAL A 413 13.79 -17.31 17.18
N ASN A 414 12.89 -17.14 16.21
CA ASN A 414 12.87 -15.95 15.37
C ASN A 414 11.81 -14.94 15.83
N GLY A 415 10.80 -15.38 16.59
CA GLY A 415 9.62 -14.58 16.92
C GLY A 415 9.93 -13.17 17.44
N PRO A 416 10.80 -13.00 18.46
CA PRO A 416 11.14 -11.67 18.98
C PRO A 416 11.80 -10.73 17.98
N GLY A 417 12.56 -11.26 17.02
CA GLY A 417 13.19 -10.45 15.96
C GLY A 417 12.20 -10.10 14.85
N GLU A 418 11.41 -11.07 14.42
CA GLU A 418 10.36 -10.94 13.41
C GLU A 418 9.30 -9.88 13.80
N MET A 419 8.87 -9.88 15.07
CA MET A 419 7.89 -8.92 15.58
C MET A 419 8.49 -7.61 16.10
N ALA A 420 9.74 -7.28 15.75
CA ALA A 420 10.43 -6.12 16.32
C ALA A 420 9.73 -4.76 16.10
N ASP A 421 8.87 -4.68 15.09
CA ASP A 421 8.05 -3.51 14.73
C ASP A 421 6.58 -3.65 15.19
N ALA A 422 6.24 -4.68 15.95
CA ALA A 422 4.89 -4.86 16.51
C ALA A 422 4.71 -4.07 17.82
N ASP A 423 3.50 -3.58 18.05
CA ASP A 423 3.10 -2.98 19.32
C ASP A 423 2.94 -4.05 20.41
N PHE A 424 2.35 -5.18 20.05
CA PHE A 424 2.09 -6.29 20.95
C PHE A 424 2.55 -7.60 20.32
N GLY A 425 3.23 -8.43 21.08
CA GLY A 425 3.71 -9.73 20.63
C GLY A 425 2.98 -10.89 21.30
N TYR A 426 2.61 -11.90 20.52
CA TYR A 426 2.06 -13.19 20.94
C TYR A 426 3.01 -14.29 20.45
N VAL A 427 3.83 -14.83 21.35
CA VAL A 427 4.92 -15.76 20.96
C VAL A 427 4.78 -17.12 21.64
N GLY A 428 4.81 -18.19 20.85
CA GLY A 428 4.90 -19.56 21.36
C GLY A 428 6.27 -19.82 21.99
N THR A 429 6.31 -19.97 23.32
CA THR A 429 7.56 -20.26 24.06
C THR A 429 7.67 -21.71 24.53
N GLY A 430 6.57 -22.47 24.48
CA GLY A 430 6.52 -23.89 24.81
C GLY A 430 5.19 -24.52 24.38
N PRO A 431 5.07 -25.86 24.36
CA PRO A 431 3.80 -26.52 24.08
C PRO A 431 2.69 -26.05 25.03
N GLY A 432 1.61 -25.48 24.47
CA GLY A 432 0.47 -24.97 25.24
C GLY A 432 0.73 -23.65 26.00
N VAL A 433 1.85 -22.98 25.73
CA VAL A 433 2.33 -21.85 26.53
C VAL A 433 2.80 -20.69 25.65
N ILE A 434 2.31 -19.49 25.97
CA ILE A 434 2.53 -18.25 25.23
C ILE A 434 3.21 -17.22 26.12
N THR A 435 4.09 -16.41 25.55
CA THR A 435 4.62 -15.20 26.18
C THR A 435 4.12 -13.98 25.43
N LEU A 436 3.63 -12.99 26.18
CA LEU A 436 3.12 -11.73 25.66
C LEU A 436 4.15 -10.62 25.83
N TYR A 437 4.27 -9.79 24.80
CA TYR A 437 5.24 -8.70 24.72
C TYR A 437 4.54 -7.37 24.47
N ARG A 438 5.14 -6.28 24.96
CA ARG A 438 4.87 -4.91 24.53
C ARG A 438 6.14 -4.45 23.84
N GLU A 439 6.05 -4.18 22.54
CA GLU A 439 7.22 -3.98 21.68
C GLU A 439 8.19 -5.17 21.88
N LYS A 440 9.41 -4.91 22.36
CA LYS A 440 10.44 -5.94 22.61
C LYS A 440 10.46 -6.44 24.05
N GLU A 441 9.69 -5.82 24.94
CA GLU A 441 9.70 -6.12 26.37
C GLU A 441 8.69 -7.22 26.72
N VAL A 442 9.15 -8.20 27.49
CA VAL A 442 8.29 -9.29 27.96
C VAL A 442 7.38 -8.79 29.07
N VAL A 443 6.06 -8.84 28.87
CA VAL A 443 5.09 -8.39 29.87
C VAL A 443 4.49 -9.55 30.66
N LYS A 444 4.09 -10.64 29.99
CA LYS A 444 3.53 -11.83 30.64
C LYS A 444 4.21 -13.08 30.12
N ARG A 445 4.80 -13.87 31.02
CA ARG A 445 5.49 -15.13 30.69
C ARG A 445 4.59 -16.33 30.98
N ASN A 446 4.73 -17.35 30.16
CA ASN A 446 4.12 -18.65 30.35
C ASN A 446 2.60 -18.65 30.53
N VAL A 447 1.90 -17.81 29.78
CA VAL A 447 0.43 -17.75 29.75
C VAL A 447 -0.10 -19.02 29.07
N PRO A 448 -1.04 -19.76 29.69
CA PRO A 448 -1.68 -20.90 29.03
C PRO A 448 -2.36 -20.47 27.72
N SER A 449 -2.13 -21.21 26.63
CA SER A 449 -2.64 -20.85 25.29
C SER A 449 -4.16 -20.63 25.25
N ALA A 450 -4.91 -21.39 26.04
CA ALA A 450 -6.37 -21.26 26.16
C ALA A 450 -6.83 -19.89 26.69
N GLN A 451 -5.98 -19.17 27.43
CA GLN A 451 -6.29 -17.87 28.02
C GLN A 451 -5.53 -16.72 27.34
N ALA A 452 -4.49 -17.03 26.58
CA ALA A 452 -3.54 -16.06 26.03
C ALA A 452 -4.18 -14.99 25.15
N VAL A 453 -5.23 -15.32 24.39
CA VAL A 453 -5.96 -14.33 23.56
C VAL A 453 -6.69 -13.30 24.44
N ASN A 454 -7.28 -13.73 25.56
CA ASN A 454 -7.93 -12.82 26.51
C ASN A 454 -6.89 -11.92 27.19
N GLU A 455 -5.75 -12.49 27.57
CA GLU A 455 -4.65 -11.76 28.21
C GLU A 455 -4.00 -10.74 27.27
N LEU A 456 -3.89 -11.05 25.97
CA LEU A 456 -3.46 -10.10 24.94
C LEU A 456 -4.40 -8.89 24.89
N ILE A 457 -5.70 -9.14 24.92
CA ILE A 457 -6.70 -8.05 24.86
C ILE A 457 -6.72 -7.22 26.14
N ALA A 458 -6.57 -7.87 27.30
CA ALA A 458 -6.38 -7.17 28.56
C ALA A 458 -5.13 -6.26 28.50
N LEU A 459 -4.03 -6.75 27.94
CA LEU A 459 -2.80 -5.98 27.76
C LEU A 459 -3.04 -4.76 26.83
N ILE A 460 -3.71 -4.95 25.69
CA ILE A 460 -4.05 -3.84 24.78
C ILE A 460 -4.90 -2.78 25.50
N LYS A 461 -5.86 -3.20 26.33
CA LYS A 461 -6.69 -2.31 27.16
C LYS A 461 -5.88 -1.56 28.21
N GLU A 462 -4.98 -2.26 28.92
CA GLU A 462 -4.09 -1.67 29.93
C GLU A 462 -3.21 -0.55 29.35
N HIS A 463 -2.81 -0.68 28.09
CA HIS A 463 -2.01 0.32 27.37
C HIS A 463 -2.84 1.40 26.66
N GLY A 464 -4.17 1.43 26.84
CA GLY A 464 -5.04 2.48 26.29
C GLY A 464 -5.20 2.46 24.78
N MET A 465 -4.83 1.35 24.12
CA MET A 465 -4.91 1.18 22.65
C MET A 465 -6.17 0.41 22.22
N TRP A 466 -7.10 0.18 23.14
CA TRP A 466 -8.38 -0.46 22.86
C TRP A 466 -9.46 0.57 22.57
N VAL A 467 -10.19 0.36 21.48
CA VAL A 467 -11.44 1.06 21.17
C VAL A 467 -12.53 0.00 21.10
N GLU A 468 -13.69 0.23 21.69
CA GLU A 468 -14.78 -0.73 21.59
C GLU A 468 -15.29 -0.81 20.13
N SER A 469 -15.57 -2.04 19.67
CA SER A 469 -16.16 -2.26 18.34
C SER A 469 -17.45 -1.46 18.19
N VAL A 470 -17.60 -0.78 17.06
CA VAL A 470 -18.80 -0.01 16.72
C VAL A 470 -19.93 -0.93 16.20
N GLU A 471 -19.71 -2.25 16.14
CA GLU A 471 -20.74 -3.20 15.71
C GLU A 471 -21.78 -3.44 16.81
N GLY A 472 -22.94 -2.78 16.62
CA GLY A 472 -24.27 -3.21 17.05
C GLY A 472 -25.17 -3.35 15.83
#